data_AF-A0A9E0HF11-F1
#
_entry.id   AF-A0A9E0HF11-F1
#
_cell.length_a   1.000
_cell.length_b   1.000
_cell.length_c   1.000
_cell.angle_alpha   90.00
_cell.angle_beta   90.00
_cell.angle_gamma   90.00
#
_symmetry.space_group_name_H-M   'P 1'
#
loop_
_entity.id
_entity.type
_entity.pdbx_description
1 polymer ?
#
loop_
_entity_poly.entity_id
_entity_poly.type
_entity_poly.pdbx_seq_one_letter_code
_entity_poly.pdbx_strand_id
1 'polypeptide(L)'
;MSPTTTVDCRGLACPEPVLRTARAAKQLAPAGGLLEVLADDDAFPADVRSWCRSAGAALVSLEPHGAAHRAVIEIAAKAAATGSRASGPPRLDFRGRQCPEPILGLARHARTQPGLVEVLADDPAFRADLDAWCRNAGARLERIELDGGAVRALVDIPARRVTGSGPVVRATTAPEVLDYRGKQCPEPVLALARHNRTNPGGAVEIVADDPAFEADVEAWSRSSGATIAAKVRDGAALRVTLQLASRTGPIRTSAAFAAVDAPAPMPAAAPAPRGASSAVYEARFDWRARTADEAIAAVRTVAGMGNAMTAELLLPDAAATHEAVRALVGAGHELIEVDARAGRAAVRLVAAPTSTALVARDATAVARAADAPDCTLLVLHNDLESLLAAMLVANGAAASGMRVLVFFTFWGLNALRGDEPNPTEPKAKVSFLQRVFKWLMPRGPRKQQLGKLNFGGAGSRIMGSIMRQQQITDLPTLMRSADELGVRMVACTMSMSVMGITKRDLHPYQHLEYAGVATFVDAARSSQTSLVF
;
A
#
# COMPACT_ATOMS: atom_id res chain seq x y z
N MET A 1 -26.60 -4.53 21.31
CA MET A 1 -27.33 -3.34 20.82
C MET A 1 -28.18 -3.76 19.64
N SER A 2 -29.47 -3.44 19.62
CA SER A 2 -30.36 -3.77 18.49
C SER A 2 -30.07 -2.85 17.30
N PRO A 3 -30.08 -3.34 16.05
CA PRO A 3 -29.84 -2.51 14.89
C PRO A 3 -30.99 -1.50 14.68
N THR A 4 -30.65 -0.28 14.28
CA THR A 4 -31.60 0.78 13.93
C THR A 4 -32.27 0.51 12.59
N THR A 5 -31.55 -0.13 11.67
CA THR A 5 -32.06 -0.50 10.34
C THR A 5 -31.37 -1.77 9.88
N THR A 6 -32.12 -2.69 9.28
CA THR A 6 -31.60 -3.93 8.67
C THR A 6 -31.82 -3.89 7.17
N VAL A 7 -30.80 -4.26 6.40
CA VAL A 7 -30.85 -4.41 4.95
C VAL A 7 -30.51 -5.85 4.59
N ASP A 8 -31.48 -6.55 4.00
CA ASP A 8 -31.27 -7.90 3.48
C ASP A 8 -30.84 -7.85 2.01
N CYS A 9 -29.61 -8.30 1.77
CA CYS A 9 -28.96 -8.39 0.47
C CYS A 9 -28.68 -9.84 0.06
N ARG A 10 -29.26 -10.84 0.74
CA ARG A 10 -29.12 -12.24 0.33
C ARG A 10 -29.70 -12.47 -1.07
N GLY A 11 -29.02 -13.29 -1.86
CA GLY A 11 -29.32 -13.55 -3.27
C GLY A 11 -28.87 -12.46 -4.24
N LEU A 12 -28.18 -11.42 -3.76
CA LEU A 12 -27.66 -10.33 -4.60
C LEU A 12 -26.15 -10.42 -4.72
N ALA A 13 -25.65 -10.39 -5.96
CA ALA A 13 -24.22 -10.37 -6.23
C ALA A 13 -23.64 -8.95 -6.14
N CYS A 14 -22.33 -8.86 -5.92
CA CYS A 14 -21.56 -7.62 -6.10
C CYS A 14 -21.96 -6.91 -7.42
N PRO A 15 -22.18 -5.58 -7.43
CA PRO A 15 -21.92 -4.62 -6.35
C PRO A 15 -23.11 -4.31 -5.42
N GLU A 16 -24.26 -4.97 -5.61
CA GLU A 16 -25.53 -4.54 -5.01
C GLU A 16 -25.53 -4.50 -3.47
N PRO A 17 -24.95 -5.48 -2.74
CA PRO A 17 -24.87 -5.41 -1.28
C PRO A 17 -24.23 -4.11 -0.75
N VAL A 18 -23.14 -3.65 -1.37
CA VAL A 18 -22.49 -2.38 -0.99
C VAL A 18 -23.32 -1.18 -1.42
N LEU A 19 -23.93 -1.20 -2.61
CA LEU A 19 -24.78 -0.09 -3.08
C LEU A 19 -25.99 0.13 -2.16
N ARG A 20 -26.63 -0.95 -1.71
CA ARG A 20 -27.74 -0.88 -0.74
C ARG A 20 -27.26 -0.42 0.63
N THR A 21 -26.11 -0.90 1.08
CA THR A 21 -25.46 -0.42 2.30
C THR A 21 -25.24 1.09 2.24
N ALA A 22 -24.68 1.60 1.14
CA ALA A 22 -24.43 3.03 0.95
C ALA A 22 -25.72 3.87 0.94
N ARG A 23 -26.78 3.38 0.28
CA ARG A 23 -28.10 4.04 0.28
C ARG A 23 -28.72 4.10 1.68
N ALA A 24 -28.70 2.98 2.41
CA ALA A 24 -29.23 2.92 3.77
C ALA A 24 -28.41 3.81 4.72
N ALA A 25 -27.08 3.76 4.64
CA ALA A 25 -26.21 4.63 5.43
C ALA A 25 -26.49 6.11 5.18
N LYS A 26 -26.74 6.52 3.93
CA LYS A 26 -27.12 7.90 3.60
C LYS A 26 -28.47 8.30 4.23
N GLN A 27 -29.41 7.37 4.33
CA GLN A 27 -30.70 7.60 5.00
C GLN A 27 -30.55 7.72 6.52
N LEU A 28 -29.62 6.97 7.14
CA LEU A 28 -29.33 7.03 8.58
C LEU A 28 -28.46 8.23 8.98
N ALA A 29 -27.64 8.78 8.07
CA ALA A 29 -26.65 9.82 8.37
C ALA A 29 -27.17 11.06 9.16
N PRO A 30 -28.42 11.54 8.99
CA PRO A 30 -28.93 12.67 9.78
C PRO A 30 -29.08 12.37 11.27
N ALA A 31 -29.56 11.18 11.62
CA ALA A 31 -29.79 10.77 13.00
C ALA A 31 -28.64 9.96 13.61
N GLY A 32 -27.77 9.40 12.76
CA GLY A 32 -26.85 8.34 13.14
C GLY A 32 -27.58 7.03 13.50
N GLY A 33 -26.82 5.97 13.75
CA GLY A 33 -27.38 4.70 14.22
C GLY A 33 -26.61 3.47 13.75
N LEU A 34 -27.17 2.29 14.05
CA LEU A 34 -26.60 1.00 13.68
C LEU A 34 -27.33 0.43 12.45
N LEU A 35 -26.58 0.18 11.39
CA LEU A 35 -27.02 -0.47 10.15
C LEU A 35 -26.56 -1.93 10.16
N GLU A 36 -27.51 -2.86 10.13
CA GLU A 36 -27.25 -4.29 9.90
C GLU A 36 -27.40 -4.62 8.41
N VAL A 37 -26.47 -5.40 7.88
CA VAL A 37 -26.51 -5.88 6.49
C VAL A 37 -26.29 -7.39 6.47
N LEU A 38 -27.20 -8.11 5.80
CA LEU A 38 -27.10 -9.55 5.55
C LEU A 38 -26.78 -9.78 4.08
N ALA A 39 -25.66 -10.43 3.74
CA ALA A 39 -25.34 -10.74 2.35
C ALA A 39 -24.62 -12.09 2.21
N ASP A 40 -24.96 -12.86 1.18
CA ASP A 40 -24.37 -14.17 0.86
C ASP A 40 -23.38 -14.11 -0.32
N ASP A 41 -23.01 -12.91 -0.76
CA ASP A 41 -21.98 -12.70 -1.78
C ASP A 41 -20.57 -12.91 -1.21
N ASP A 42 -19.75 -13.69 -1.92
CA ASP A 42 -18.38 -14.04 -1.52
C ASP A 42 -17.44 -12.83 -1.36
N ALA A 43 -17.67 -11.73 -2.09
CA ALA A 43 -16.87 -10.52 -1.95
C ALA A 43 -17.33 -9.63 -0.81
N PHE A 44 -18.56 -9.80 -0.31
CA PHE A 44 -19.15 -8.90 0.68
C PHE A 44 -18.25 -8.64 1.90
N PRO A 45 -17.56 -9.63 2.51
CA PRO A 45 -16.67 -9.37 3.63
C PRO A 45 -15.53 -8.39 3.31
N ALA A 46 -14.89 -8.54 2.15
CA ALA A 46 -13.82 -7.63 1.71
C ALA A 46 -14.41 -6.26 1.33
N ASP A 47 -15.50 -6.27 0.58
CA ASP A 47 -16.13 -5.09 0.02
C ASP A 47 -16.79 -4.20 1.08
N VAL A 48 -17.42 -4.77 2.11
CA VAL A 48 -18.01 -3.99 3.21
C VAL A 48 -16.94 -3.35 4.07
N ARG A 49 -15.81 -4.04 4.29
CA ARG A 49 -14.64 -3.47 4.99
C ARG A 49 -14.07 -2.29 4.19
N SER A 50 -13.88 -2.48 2.89
CA SER A 50 -13.40 -1.45 1.97
C SER A 50 -14.35 -0.26 1.90
N TRP A 51 -15.65 -0.51 1.80
CA TRP A 51 -16.65 0.54 1.81
C TRP A 51 -16.68 1.31 3.14
N CYS A 52 -16.61 0.62 4.29
CA CYS A 52 -16.57 1.30 5.60
C CYS A 52 -15.34 2.21 5.73
N ARG A 53 -14.16 1.73 5.31
CA ARG A 53 -12.93 2.55 5.24
C ARG A 53 -13.12 3.75 4.33
N SER A 54 -13.72 3.54 3.16
CA SER A 54 -13.93 4.59 2.18
C SER A 54 -14.94 5.65 2.62
N ALA A 55 -16.04 5.23 3.24
CA ALA A 55 -17.12 6.08 3.70
C ALA A 55 -16.86 6.75 5.06
N GLY A 56 -15.79 6.35 5.77
CA GLY A 56 -15.53 6.79 7.14
C GLY A 56 -16.53 6.23 8.15
N ALA A 57 -17.20 5.12 7.83
CA ALA A 57 -18.14 4.43 8.71
C ALA A 57 -17.40 3.40 9.58
N ALA A 58 -17.89 3.16 10.81
CA ALA A 58 -17.28 2.19 11.71
C ALA A 58 -17.92 0.82 11.55
N LEU A 59 -17.16 -0.17 11.07
CA LEU A 59 -17.60 -1.56 11.04
C LEU A 59 -17.50 -2.14 12.46
N VAL A 60 -18.65 -2.36 13.10
CA VAL A 60 -18.74 -2.85 14.49
C VAL A 60 -18.50 -4.34 14.56
N SER A 61 -19.13 -5.11 13.66
CA SER A 61 -18.94 -6.56 13.58
C SER A 61 -19.13 -7.07 12.16
N LEU A 62 -18.48 -8.18 11.84
CA LEU A 62 -18.65 -8.92 10.59
C LEU A 62 -18.47 -10.40 10.88
N GLU A 63 -19.57 -11.14 10.89
CA GLU A 63 -19.61 -12.53 11.35
C GLU A 63 -20.33 -13.43 10.33
N PRO A 64 -19.97 -14.72 10.24
CA PRO A 64 -20.77 -15.71 9.53
C PRO A 64 -22.19 -15.82 10.12
N HIS A 65 -23.19 -15.94 9.26
CA HIS A 65 -24.59 -16.07 9.63
C HIS A 65 -25.31 -17.07 8.70
N GLY A 66 -25.20 -18.36 9.02
CA GLY A 66 -25.69 -19.44 8.16
C GLY A 66 -24.89 -19.49 6.85
N ALA A 67 -25.59 -19.43 5.71
CA ALA A 67 -24.97 -19.32 4.38
C ALA A 67 -24.63 -17.87 3.97
N ALA A 68 -24.89 -16.90 4.84
CA ALA A 68 -24.65 -15.47 4.60
C ALA A 68 -23.63 -14.91 5.61
N HIS A 69 -23.27 -13.65 5.43
CA HIS A 69 -22.51 -12.82 6.35
C HIS A 69 -23.42 -11.76 6.96
N ARG A 70 -23.22 -11.47 8.25
CA ARG A 70 -23.89 -10.38 8.98
C ARG A 70 -22.87 -9.32 9.34
N ALA A 71 -23.02 -8.14 8.75
CA ALA A 71 -22.24 -6.94 9.08
C ALA A 71 -23.07 -5.97 9.92
N VAL A 72 -22.51 -5.42 10.99
CA VAL A 72 -23.10 -4.32 11.74
C VAL A 72 -22.19 -3.11 11.61
N ILE A 73 -22.76 -1.98 11.16
CA ILE A 73 -22.04 -0.77 10.82
C ILE A 73 -22.63 0.39 11.62
N GLU A 74 -21.80 1.14 12.31
CA GLU A 74 -22.19 2.37 12.98
C GLU A 74 -22.03 3.57 12.04
N ILE A 75 -23.13 4.31 11.88
CA ILE A 75 -23.21 5.54 11.10
C ILE A 75 -23.26 6.71 12.09
N ALA A 76 -22.26 7.60 12.03
CA ALA A 76 -22.23 8.79 12.88
C ALA A 76 -23.26 9.84 12.41
N ALA A 77 -23.90 10.52 13.37
CA ALA A 77 -24.76 11.66 13.09
C ALA A 77 -23.93 12.87 12.62
N LYS A 78 -24.40 13.60 11.61
CA LYS A 78 -23.67 14.76 11.06
C LYS A 78 -24.06 16.05 11.80
N ALA A 79 -23.18 16.59 12.64
CA ALA A 79 -23.37 17.89 13.31
C ALA A 79 -23.04 19.08 12.38
N ALA A 80 -23.81 20.17 12.49
CA ALA A 80 -23.60 21.41 11.74
C ALA A 80 -22.37 22.20 12.27
N ALA A 81 -21.41 22.50 11.39
CA ALA A 81 -20.14 23.13 11.76
C ALA A 81 -20.25 24.66 11.93
N THR A 82 -19.65 25.19 13.01
CA THR A 82 -19.36 26.63 13.21
C THR A 82 -17.87 26.79 13.53
N GLY A 83 -17.20 27.76 12.88
CA GLY A 83 -15.76 27.99 12.97
C GLY A 83 -15.37 29.26 13.74
N SER A 84 -14.09 29.38 14.11
CA SER A 84 -13.47 30.58 14.68
C SER A 84 -12.01 30.75 14.19
N ARG A 85 -11.50 31.99 14.16
CA ARG A 85 -10.33 32.49 13.39
C ARG A 85 -9.38 33.34 14.28
N ALA A 86 -8.07 33.28 14.00
CA ALA A 86 -7.08 34.39 13.83
C ALA A 86 -5.74 34.34 14.62
N SER A 87 -4.62 34.12 13.91
CA SER A 87 -3.53 35.10 13.66
C SER A 87 -2.79 34.64 12.38
N GLY A 88 -2.48 35.55 11.44
CA GLY A 88 -2.30 35.20 10.02
C GLY A 88 -0.85 35.05 9.53
N PRO A 89 -0.62 34.19 8.51
CA PRO A 89 0.71 33.92 7.92
C PRO A 89 1.25 35.00 6.96
N PRO A 90 2.57 34.98 6.64
CA PRO A 90 3.20 35.84 5.62
C PRO A 90 2.53 35.74 4.25
N ARG A 91 2.55 36.82 3.45
CA ARG A 91 1.77 36.97 2.21
C ARG A 91 2.65 37.20 0.97
N LEU A 92 2.42 36.44 -0.10
CA LEU A 92 3.04 36.55 -1.43
C LEU A 92 2.01 37.04 -2.44
N ASP A 93 2.35 38.05 -3.23
CA ASP A 93 1.44 38.67 -4.22
C ASP A 93 2.04 38.60 -5.62
N PHE A 94 1.39 37.83 -6.49
CA PHE A 94 1.76 37.59 -7.88
C PHE A 94 0.70 38.11 -8.87
N ARG A 95 -0.19 39.02 -8.43
CA ARG A 95 -1.14 39.66 -9.34
C ARG A 95 -0.42 40.39 -10.48
N GLY A 96 -0.96 40.29 -11.69
CA GLY A 96 -0.35 40.78 -12.93
C GLY A 96 0.76 39.90 -13.50
N ARG A 97 1.03 38.71 -12.92
CA ARG A 97 2.00 37.73 -13.44
C ARG A 97 1.26 36.53 -14.02
N GLN A 98 1.62 36.12 -15.23
CA GLN A 98 1.04 34.96 -15.91
C GLN A 98 1.86 33.68 -15.64
N CYS A 99 1.24 32.52 -15.90
CA CYS A 99 1.90 31.21 -15.84
C CYS A 99 3.26 31.23 -16.58
N PRO A 100 4.36 30.72 -15.97
CA PRO A 100 4.43 29.90 -14.75
C PRO A 100 4.82 30.65 -13.45
N GLU A 101 4.88 31.98 -13.46
CA GLU A 101 5.51 32.76 -12.38
C GLU A 101 4.87 32.60 -10.99
N PRO A 102 3.53 32.60 -10.81
CA PRO A 102 2.92 32.41 -9.50
C PRO A 102 3.35 31.12 -8.78
N ILE A 103 3.51 30.02 -9.53
CA ILE A 103 3.92 28.72 -8.99
C ILE A 103 5.43 28.64 -8.79
N LEU A 104 6.23 29.18 -9.71
CA LEU A 104 7.69 29.23 -9.54
C LEU A 104 8.10 30.17 -8.40
N GLY A 105 7.39 31.29 -8.23
CA GLY A 105 7.53 32.22 -7.12
C GLY A 105 7.23 31.54 -5.78
N LEU A 106 6.09 30.86 -5.68
CA LEU A 106 5.73 30.02 -4.53
C LEU A 106 6.79 28.93 -4.27
N ALA A 107 7.26 28.25 -5.31
CA ALA A 107 8.30 27.22 -5.19
C ALA A 107 9.65 27.77 -4.72
N ARG A 108 10.02 29.00 -5.11
CA ARG A 108 11.23 29.69 -4.63
C ARG A 108 11.10 30.06 -3.15
N HIS A 109 9.96 30.61 -2.74
CA HIS A 109 9.68 30.90 -1.34
C HIS A 109 9.74 29.62 -0.49
N ALA A 110 9.09 28.55 -0.95
CA ALA A 110 9.05 27.26 -0.29
C ALA A 110 10.44 26.63 -0.01
N ARG A 111 11.46 26.99 -0.80
CA ARG A 111 12.83 26.52 -0.58
C ARG A 111 13.54 27.20 0.58
N THR A 112 13.13 28.41 0.93
CA THR A 112 13.86 29.26 1.88
C THR A 112 13.07 29.52 3.16
N GLN A 113 11.74 29.51 3.10
CA GLN A 113 10.86 29.82 4.21
C GLN A 113 9.70 28.81 4.26
N PRO A 114 9.88 27.69 4.98
CA PRO A 114 8.80 26.76 5.23
C PRO A 114 7.84 27.29 6.30
N GLY A 115 6.61 26.78 6.30
CA GLY A 115 5.52 27.23 7.15
C GLY A 115 4.32 27.72 6.35
N LEU A 116 3.34 28.25 7.08
CA LEU A 116 2.10 28.75 6.53
C LEU A 116 2.34 30.06 5.75
N VAL A 117 1.84 30.16 4.52
CA VAL A 117 1.98 31.33 3.64
C VAL A 117 0.66 31.61 2.90
N GLU A 118 0.27 32.87 2.79
CA GLU A 118 -0.83 33.33 1.93
C GLU A 118 -0.28 33.69 0.55
N VAL A 119 -0.93 33.28 -0.54
CA VAL A 119 -0.53 33.53 -1.92
C VAL A 119 -1.69 34.15 -2.70
N LEU A 120 -1.43 35.22 -3.44
CA LEU A 120 -2.41 35.82 -4.35
C LEU A 120 -1.91 35.79 -5.78
N ALA A 121 -2.77 35.38 -6.71
CA ALA A 121 -2.51 35.49 -8.14
C ALA A 121 -3.83 35.63 -8.92
N ASP A 122 -3.82 36.40 -10.00
CA ASP A 122 -4.95 36.61 -10.92
C ASP A 122 -4.84 35.80 -12.23
N ASP A 123 -3.82 34.94 -12.32
CA ASP A 123 -3.67 34.02 -13.43
C ASP A 123 -4.78 32.92 -13.40
N PRO A 124 -5.50 32.70 -14.51
CA PRO A 124 -6.60 31.73 -14.56
C PRO A 124 -6.18 30.28 -14.33
N ALA A 125 -4.94 29.91 -14.65
CA ALA A 125 -4.40 28.56 -14.49
C ALA A 125 -3.87 28.32 -13.07
N PHE A 126 -3.51 29.37 -12.33
CA PHE A 126 -2.92 29.29 -11.00
C PHE A 126 -3.72 28.41 -10.03
N ARG A 127 -5.06 28.43 -10.09
CA ARG A 127 -5.88 27.57 -9.23
C ARG A 127 -5.61 26.08 -9.47
N ALA A 128 -5.60 25.67 -10.73
CA ALA A 128 -5.34 24.28 -11.10
C ALA A 128 -3.88 23.89 -10.85
N ASP A 129 -2.96 24.81 -11.15
CA ASP A 129 -1.53 24.59 -10.98
C ASP A 129 -1.12 24.55 -9.50
N LEU A 130 -1.78 25.33 -8.63
CA LEU A 130 -1.52 25.34 -7.19
C LEU A 130 -1.91 24.00 -6.56
N ASP A 131 -3.06 23.45 -6.94
CA ASP A 131 -3.49 22.13 -6.50
C ASP A 131 -2.48 21.04 -6.93
N ALA A 132 -1.97 21.12 -8.15
CA ALA A 132 -0.94 20.21 -8.64
C ALA A 132 0.40 20.39 -7.91
N TRP A 133 0.80 21.64 -7.69
CA TRP A 133 2.04 21.96 -7.00
C TRP A 133 2.01 21.51 -5.53
N CYS A 134 0.92 21.73 -4.80
CA CYS A 134 0.75 21.30 -3.41
C CYS A 134 0.92 19.78 -3.28
N ARG A 135 0.29 19.01 -4.18
CA ARG A 135 0.44 17.55 -4.23
C ARG A 135 1.90 17.12 -4.44
N ASN A 136 2.60 17.76 -5.37
CA ASN A 136 3.99 17.42 -5.70
C ASN A 136 4.99 17.86 -4.61
N ALA A 137 4.74 19.01 -3.98
CA ALA A 137 5.61 19.59 -2.97
C ALA A 137 5.37 19.02 -1.56
N GLY A 138 4.31 18.23 -1.36
CA GLY A 138 3.85 17.81 -0.04
C GLY A 138 3.31 18.96 0.80
N ALA A 139 2.95 20.08 0.17
CA ALA A 139 2.37 21.25 0.81
C ALA A 139 0.85 21.08 0.95
N ARG A 140 0.27 21.63 2.02
CA ARG A 140 -1.16 21.52 2.31
C ARG A 140 -1.86 22.83 1.97
N LEU A 141 -2.87 22.78 1.10
CA LEU A 141 -3.73 23.92 0.85
C LEU A 141 -4.75 24.03 1.99
N GLU A 142 -4.57 25.02 2.85
CA GLU A 142 -5.43 25.27 4.02
C GLU A 142 -6.71 26.02 3.66
N ARG A 143 -6.63 26.91 2.67
CA ARG A 143 -7.76 27.75 2.26
C ARG A 143 -7.56 28.25 0.85
N ILE A 144 -8.63 28.41 0.09
CA ILE A 144 -8.62 29.08 -1.21
C ILE A 144 -9.91 29.86 -1.39
N GLU A 145 -9.80 31.13 -1.75
CA GLU A 145 -10.90 32.08 -1.92
C GLU A 145 -10.71 32.82 -3.25
N LEU A 146 -11.82 33.16 -3.91
CA LEU A 146 -11.82 34.00 -5.11
C LEU A 146 -12.21 35.41 -4.70
N ASP A 147 -11.29 36.35 -4.85
CA ASP A 147 -11.42 37.75 -4.42
C ASP A 147 -11.16 38.68 -5.61
N GLY A 148 -12.23 39.24 -6.18
CA GLY A 148 -12.14 40.25 -7.26
C GLY A 148 -11.44 39.78 -8.55
N GLY A 149 -11.51 38.49 -8.88
CA GLY A 149 -10.83 37.91 -10.05
C GLY A 149 -9.43 37.36 -9.76
N ALA A 150 -8.91 37.54 -8.53
CA ALA A 150 -7.69 36.91 -8.06
C ALA A 150 -7.98 35.74 -7.12
N VAL A 151 -7.21 34.68 -7.25
CA VAL A 151 -7.16 33.56 -6.31
C VAL A 151 -6.33 33.97 -5.10
N ARG A 152 -6.90 33.86 -3.91
CA ARG A 152 -6.21 33.98 -2.63
C ARG A 152 -6.14 32.61 -1.97
N ALA A 153 -4.95 32.08 -1.78
CA ALA A 153 -4.71 30.76 -1.21
C ALA A 153 -3.88 30.83 0.07
N LEU A 154 -4.12 29.94 1.01
CA LEU A 154 -3.33 29.73 2.21
C LEU A 154 -2.69 28.35 2.11
N VAL A 155 -1.37 28.28 2.14
CA VAL A 155 -0.58 27.07 1.86
C VAL A 155 0.37 26.83 3.02
N ASP A 156 0.32 25.65 3.62
CA ASP A 156 1.29 25.20 4.62
C ASP A 156 2.41 24.42 3.95
N ILE A 157 3.63 24.96 4.00
CA ILE A 157 4.79 24.41 3.33
C ILE A 157 5.64 23.61 4.33
N PRO A 158 5.88 22.31 4.10
CA PRO A 158 6.72 21.51 4.99
C PRO A 158 8.19 21.95 4.93
N ALA A 159 8.90 21.94 6.06
CA ALA A 159 10.34 22.18 6.10
C ALA A 159 11.12 21.07 5.38
N ARG A 160 11.64 21.36 4.18
CA ARG A 160 12.37 20.39 3.37
C ARG A 160 13.86 20.34 3.77
N ARG A 161 14.35 19.20 4.28
CA ARG A 161 15.80 18.94 4.43
C ARG A 161 16.35 18.34 3.15
N VAL A 162 17.29 19.05 2.51
CA VAL A 162 18.22 18.46 1.54
C VAL A 162 19.29 17.73 2.34
N THR A 163 19.54 16.46 2.05
CA THR A 163 20.73 15.78 2.58
C THR A 163 21.40 15.01 1.46
N GLY A 164 22.60 15.45 1.12
CA GLY A 164 23.52 14.78 0.23
C GLY A 164 24.15 13.52 0.82
N SER A 165 24.80 12.81 -0.09
CA SER A 165 25.81 11.75 0.07
C SER A 165 26.17 11.34 1.51
N GLY A 166 25.65 10.19 1.94
CA GLY A 166 26.18 9.42 3.08
C GLY A 166 27.23 8.39 2.63
N PRO A 167 28.05 7.86 3.54
CA PRO A 167 29.27 7.12 3.19
C PRO A 167 28.97 5.72 2.66
N VAL A 168 29.69 5.33 1.61
CA VAL A 168 29.72 3.96 1.08
C VAL A 168 30.47 3.06 2.08
N VAL A 169 29.75 2.14 2.72
CA VAL A 169 30.38 1.07 3.51
C VAL A 169 30.83 -0.02 2.54
N ARG A 170 32.14 -0.22 2.39
CA ARG A 170 32.73 -1.32 1.61
C ARG A 170 32.62 -2.62 2.41
N ALA A 171 31.77 -3.54 1.97
CA ALA A 171 31.79 -4.93 2.43
C ALA A 171 32.96 -5.70 1.79
N THR A 172 33.59 -6.60 2.55
CA THR A 172 34.91 -7.22 2.29
C THR A 172 34.82 -8.61 1.66
N THR A 173 33.75 -8.90 0.92
CA THR A 173 33.60 -10.13 0.11
C THR A 173 33.31 -9.75 -1.33
N ALA A 174 33.92 -10.45 -2.29
CA ALA A 174 33.64 -10.23 -3.71
C ALA A 174 32.12 -10.38 -3.95
N PRO A 175 31.46 -9.40 -4.58
CA PRO A 175 30.02 -9.44 -4.80
C PRO A 175 29.64 -10.63 -5.68
N GLU A 176 28.52 -11.30 -5.37
CA GLU A 176 27.96 -12.33 -6.24
C GLU A 176 27.64 -11.72 -7.61
N VAL A 177 28.00 -12.43 -8.69
CA VAL A 177 27.79 -11.96 -10.06
C VAL A 177 26.56 -12.63 -10.67
N LEU A 178 25.54 -11.84 -10.95
CA LEU A 178 24.32 -12.21 -11.64
C LEU A 178 24.48 -11.93 -13.13
N ASP A 179 24.61 -12.98 -13.96
CA ASP A 179 24.73 -12.84 -15.42
C ASP A 179 23.36 -13.01 -16.09
N TYR A 180 22.82 -11.91 -16.59
CA TYR A 180 21.55 -11.79 -17.28
C TYR A 180 21.71 -11.30 -18.72
N ARG A 181 22.88 -11.52 -19.34
CA ARG A 181 23.06 -11.30 -20.77
C ARG A 181 22.12 -12.18 -21.59
N GLY A 182 21.66 -11.65 -22.71
CA GLY A 182 20.64 -12.24 -23.55
C GLY A 182 19.24 -12.26 -22.92
N LYS A 183 19.00 -11.63 -21.77
CA LYS A 183 17.65 -11.50 -21.18
C LYS A 183 17.14 -10.08 -21.33
N GLN A 184 15.88 -9.93 -21.71
CA GLN A 184 15.24 -8.63 -21.87
C GLN A 184 14.43 -8.21 -20.63
N CYS A 185 14.06 -6.94 -20.60
CA CYS A 185 13.16 -6.36 -19.59
C CYS A 185 11.92 -7.28 -19.37
N PRO A 186 11.57 -7.60 -18.11
CA PRO A 186 12.04 -7.01 -16.85
C PRO A 186 13.06 -7.88 -16.09
N GLU A 187 13.60 -8.95 -16.68
CA GLU A 187 14.36 -9.99 -15.96
C GLU A 187 15.56 -9.48 -15.16
N PRO A 188 16.46 -8.63 -15.70
CA PRO A 188 17.62 -8.17 -14.94
C PRO A 188 17.23 -7.45 -13.64
N VAL A 189 16.19 -6.61 -13.67
CA VAL A 189 15.71 -5.90 -12.48
C VAL A 189 14.93 -6.83 -11.54
N LEU A 190 14.16 -7.79 -12.08
CA LEU A 190 13.50 -8.80 -11.23
C LEU A 190 14.51 -9.67 -10.49
N ALA A 191 15.62 -10.02 -11.13
CA ALA A 191 16.72 -10.75 -10.51
C ALA A 191 17.31 -9.97 -9.33
N LEU A 192 17.59 -8.68 -9.52
CA LEU A 192 18.03 -7.79 -8.44
C LEU A 192 17.01 -7.73 -7.30
N ALA A 193 15.73 -7.58 -7.61
CA ALA A 193 14.68 -7.52 -6.59
C ALA A 193 14.53 -8.84 -5.82
N ARG A 194 14.63 -9.99 -6.48
CA ARG A 194 14.66 -11.31 -5.82
C ARG A 194 15.88 -11.43 -4.92
N HIS A 195 17.07 -11.11 -5.44
CA HIS A 195 18.31 -11.21 -4.69
C HIS A 195 18.36 -10.23 -3.50
N ASN A 196 17.84 -9.01 -3.63
CA ASN A 196 17.73 -8.06 -2.53
C ASN A 196 16.81 -8.57 -1.40
N ARG A 197 15.73 -9.30 -1.74
CA ARG A 197 14.84 -9.88 -0.73
C ARG A 197 15.52 -10.97 0.11
N THR A 198 16.39 -11.77 -0.50
CA THR A 198 17.13 -12.85 0.17
C THR A 198 18.42 -12.38 0.83
N ASN A 199 19.06 -11.32 0.29
CA ASN A 199 20.37 -10.82 0.71
C ASN A 199 20.35 -9.30 0.98
N PRO A 200 19.49 -8.81 1.89
CA PRO A 200 19.34 -7.38 2.13
C PRO A 200 20.65 -6.77 2.65
N GLY A 201 21.02 -5.60 2.12
CA GLY A 201 22.26 -4.91 2.52
C GLY A 201 23.53 -5.56 2.00
N GLY A 202 23.45 -6.61 1.18
CA GLY A 202 24.60 -7.23 0.51
C GLY A 202 25.11 -6.42 -0.68
N ALA A 203 26.33 -6.71 -1.11
CA ALA A 203 26.85 -6.21 -2.38
C ALA A 203 26.59 -7.24 -3.48
N VAL A 204 26.08 -6.81 -4.63
CA VAL A 204 25.80 -7.66 -5.79
C VAL A 204 26.33 -7.00 -7.06
N GLU A 205 26.78 -7.80 -7.99
CA GLU A 205 27.10 -7.36 -9.33
C GLU A 205 26.15 -8.01 -10.32
N ILE A 206 25.63 -7.23 -11.27
CA ILE A 206 24.76 -7.75 -12.32
C ILE A 206 25.28 -7.32 -13.68
N VAL A 207 25.23 -8.23 -14.64
CA VAL A 207 25.62 -8.00 -16.03
C VAL A 207 24.41 -8.25 -16.91
N ALA A 208 24.00 -7.26 -17.70
CA ALA A 208 22.93 -7.42 -18.68
C ALA A 208 23.21 -6.58 -19.94
N ASP A 209 22.74 -7.05 -21.10
CA ASP A 209 22.89 -6.42 -22.41
C ASP A 209 21.57 -5.87 -22.98
N ASP A 210 20.49 -5.91 -22.18
CA ASP A 210 19.23 -5.25 -22.50
C ASP A 210 19.43 -3.73 -22.64
N PRO A 211 18.96 -3.10 -23.73
CA PRO A 211 19.16 -1.67 -23.98
C PRO A 211 18.52 -0.75 -22.93
N ALA A 212 17.43 -1.17 -22.28
CA ALA A 212 16.72 -0.41 -21.25
C ALA A 212 17.34 -0.60 -19.86
N PHE A 213 18.18 -1.63 -19.67
CA PHE A 213 18.71 -2.01 -18.36
C PHE A 213 19.37 -0.87 -17.60
N GLU A 214 20.12 0.02 -18.27
CA GLU A 214 20.76 1.16 -17.61
C GLU A 214 19.75 2.13 -16.98
N ALA A 215 18.68 2.46 -17.70
CA ALA A 215 17.63 3.33 -17.19
C ALA A 215 16.81 2.62 -16.11
N ASP A 216 16.52 1.34 -16.31
CA ASP A 216 15.71 0.53 -15.41
C ASP A 216 16.41 0.29 -14.06
N VAL A 217 17.72 -0.03 -14.06
CA VAL A 217 18.50 -0.24 -12.84
C VAL A 217 18.69 1.05 -12.05
N GLU A 218 18.80 2.20 -12.73
CA GLU A 218 18.84 3.50 -12.08
C GLU A 218 17.49 3.88 -11.46
N ALA A 219 16.39 3.64 -12.18
CA ALA A 219 15.04 3.85 -11.67
C ALA A 219 14.78 2.95 -10.45
N TRP A 220 15.15 1.68 -10.56
CA TRP A 220 15.07 0.70 -9.48
C TRP A 220 15.93 1.06 -8.28
N SER A 221 17.16 1.53 -8.49
CA SER A 221 18.05 1.99 -7.41
C SER A 221 17.43 3.15 -6.62
N ARG A 222 16.85 4.14 -7.33
CA ARG A 222 16.16 5.28 -6.69
C ARG A 222 14.94 4.84 -5.87
N SER A 223 14.16 3.89 -6.34
CA SER A 223 12.92 3.44 -5.69
C SER A 223 13.17 2.45 -4.55
N SER A 224 14.09 1.50 -4.74
CA SER A 224 14.43 0.47 -3.75
C SER A 224 15.35 0.96 -2.63
N GLY A 225 16.05 2.08 -2.84
CA GLY A 225 17.08 2.58 -1.92
C GLY A 225 18.44 1.89 -2.07
N ALA A 226 18.60 0.96 -3.02
CA ALA A 226 19.91 0.41 -3.36
C ALA A 226 20.81 1.49 -3.96
N THR A 227 22.13 1.42 -3.70
CA THR A 227 23.11 2.39 -4.20
C THR A 227 23.97 1.75 -5.29
N ILE A 228 24.06 2.39 -6.46
CA ILE A 228 24.97 1.96 -7.53
C ILE A 228 26.39 2.39 -7.16
N ALA A 229 27.29 1.43 -6.99
CA ALA A 229 28.69 1.66 -6.65
C ALA A 229 29.56 1.86 -7.90
N ALA A 230 29.27 1.13 -8.99
CA ALA A 230 30.01 1.24 -10.25
C ALA A 230 29.14 0.82 -11.44
N LYS A 231 29.43 1.40 -12.61
CA LYS A 231 28.90 1.01 -13.91
C LYS A 231 30.06 0.86 -14.89
N VAL A 232 30.18 -0.30 -15.54
CA VAL A 232 31.20 -0.58 -16.54
C VAL A 232 30.52 -1.15 -17.77
N ARG A 233 30.67 -0.49 -18.91
CA ARG A 233 30.11 -0.94 -20.19
C ARG A 233 31.19 -1.65 -21.00
N ASP A 234 30.86 -2.86 -21.45
CA ASP A 234 31.70 -3.69 -22.32
C ASP A 234 30.89 -4.14 -23.53
N GLY A 235 31.07 -3.43 -24.64
CA GLY A 235 30.24 -3.58 -25.83
C GLY A 235 28.75 -3.32 -25.54
N ALA A 236 27.91 -4.31 -25.83
CA ALA A 236 26.46 -4.26 -25.56
C ALA A 236 26.14 -4.50 -24.06
N ALA A 237 27.01 -5.19 -23.32
CA ALA A 237 26.77 -5.55 -21.94
C ALA A 237 27.13 -4.40 -20.98
N LEU A 238 26.26 -4.15 -20.01
CA LEU A 238 26.49 -3.25 -18.88
C LEU A 238 26.63 -4.09 -17.60
N ARG A 239 27.78 -3.95 -16.96
CA ARG A 239 28.06 -4.47 -15.61
C ARG A 239 27.79 -3.37 -14.60
N VAL A 240 26.92 -3.64 -13.63
CA VAL A 240 26.56 -2.71 -12.57
C VAL A 240 26.83 -3.38 -11.23
N THR A 241 27.65 -2.74 -10.41
CA THR A 241 27.89 -3.16 -9.02
C THR A 241 26.99 -2.33 -8.11
N LEU A 242 26.17 -2.99 -7.31
CA LEU A 242 25.21 -2.37 -6.40
C LEU A 242 25.47 -2.77 -4.96
N GLN A 243 25.35 -1.79 -4.06
CA GLN A 243 25.12 -2.02 -2.65
C GLN A 243 23.61 -2.05 -2.43
N LEU A 244 23.06 -3.21 -2.10
CA LEU A 244 21.64 -3.37 -1.89
C LEU A 244 21.18 -2.62 -0.65
N ALA A 245 19.91 -2.20 -0.65
CA ALA A 245 19.31 -1.60 0.53
C ALA A 245 19.35 -2.61 1.67
N SER A 246 19.99 -2.26 2.79
CA SER A 246 19.78 -2.99 4.03
C SER A 246 18.32 -2.82 4.43
N ARG A 247 17.67 -3.91 4.86
CA ARG A 247 16.35 -3.83 5.52
C ARG A 247 16.37 -3.01 6.82
N THR A 248 17.57 -2.59 7.23
CA THR A 248 17.84 -1.57 8.23
C THR A 248 18.50 -0.37 7.53
N GLY A 249 17.73 0.61 7.10
CA GLY A 249 18.30 1.89 6.67
C GLY A 249 19.17 2.50 7.79
N PRO A 250 20.25 3.23 7.47
CA PRO A 250 21.14 3.78 8.49
C PRO A 250 20.39 4.77 9.39
N ILE A 251 20.55 4.54 10.70
CA ILE A 251 20.02 5.35 11.78
C ILE A 251 20.53 6.79 11.64
N ARG A 252 19.62 7.75 11.51
CA ARG A 252 19.90 9.14 11.86
C ARG A 252 19.73 9.30 13.36
N THR A 253 20.83 9.21 14.09
CA THR A 253 20.91 9.70 15.45
C THR A 253 20.88 11.23 15.41
N SER A 254 19.80 11.85 15.89
CA SER A 254 19.93 13.16 16.50
C SER A 254 20.34 12.94 17.94
N ALA A 255 21.49 13.51 18.31
CA ALA A 255 22.15 13.42 19.61
C ALA A 255 22.76 12.04 19.93
N ALA A 256 24.07 12.06 20.11
CA ALA A 256 24.88 10.94 20.56
C ALA A 256 24.42 10.48 21.95
N PHE A 257 24.10 9.19 22.09
CA PHE A 257 24.15 8.52 23.39
C PHE A 257 24.65 7.08 23.20
N ALA A 258 25.56 6.70 24.08
CA ALA A 258 26.32 5.46 24.05
C ALA A 258 25.42 4.23 24.14
N ALA A 259 25.78 3.18 23.39
CA ALA A 259 25.29 1.84 23.66
C ALA A 259 25.70 1.44 25.08
N VAL A 260 24.74 1.08 25.92
CA VAL A 260 25.01 0.42 27.19
C VAL A 260 24.59 -1.03 27.00
N ASP A 261 25.55 -1.94 27.14
CA ASP A 261 25.31 -3.38 27.23
C ASP A 261 24.32 -3.68 28.38
N ALA A 262 23.61 -4.80 28.25
CA ALA A 262 22.54 -5.23 29.15
C ALA A 262 22.87 -4.95 30.64
N PRO A 263 22.03 -4.17 31.37
CA PRO A 263 22.27 -3.96 32.78
C PRO A 263 21.96 -5.26 33.55
N ALA A 264 22.89 -5.63 34.43
CA ALA A 264 22.70 -6.64 35.45
C ALA A 264 21.40 -6.38 36.27
N PRO A 265 20.76 -7.42 36.85
CA PRO A 265 19.51 -7.26 37.56
C PRO A 265 19.67 -6.28 38.74
N MET A 266 18.92 -5.17 38.69
CA MET A 266 18.89 -4.16 39.77
C MET A 266 17.96 -4.58 40.92
N PRO A 267 18.26 -4.14 42.16
CA PRO A 267 17.66 -4.64 43.38
C PRO A 267 16.24 -4.09 43.63
N ALA A 268 15.52 -4.75 44.54
CA ALA A 268 14.13 -4.50 44.88
C ALA A 268 13.82 -3.02 45.21
N ALA A 269 12.70 -2.53 44.67
CA ALA A 269 12.25 -1.15 44.73
C ALA A 269 11.98 -0.64 46.16
N ALA A 270 12.48 0.55 46.47
CA ALA A 270 12.08 1.32 47.65
C ALA A 270 10.69 1.95 47.45
N PRO A 271 9.86 2.10 48.50
CA PRO A 271 8.51 2.65 48.37
C PRO A 271 8.54 4.17 48.12
N ALA A 272 7.67 4.64 47.23
CA ALA A 272 7.57 6.03 46.80
C ALA A 272 7.12 6.98 47.94
N PRO A 273 7.61 8.24 47.96
CA PRO A 273 7.20 9.23 48.94
C PRO A 273 5.77 9.70 48.67
N ARG A 274 4.96 9.80 49.73
CA ARG A 274 3.59 10.34 49.66
C ARG A 274 3.66 11.87 49.59
N GLY A 275 3.06 12.43 48.54
CA GLY A 275 2.80 13.87 48.42
C GLY A 275 3.65 14.60 47.38
N ALA A 276 3.54 14.21 46.11
CA ALA A 276 3.99 15.03 45.00
C ALA A 276 2.94 15.01 43.88
N SER A 277 2.62 16.20 43.40
CA SER A 277 1.83 16.50 42.20
C SER A 277 2.19 15.61 41.00
N SER A 278 1.21 15.38 40.14
CA SER A 278 1.21 14.57 38.91
C SER A 278 2.34 14.92 37.92
N ALA A 279 3.58 14.57 38.24
CA ALA A 279 4.65 14.48 37.27
C ALA A 279 4.45 13.19 36.49
N VAL A 280 3.96 13.31 35.25
CA VAL A 280 3.99 12.20 34.29
C VAL A 280 5.46 11.96 33.95
N TYR A 281 6.07 10.96 34.59
CA TYR A 281 7.39 10.49 34.21
C TYR A 281 7.24 9.66 32.93
N GLU A 282 7.53 10.28 31.79
CA GLU A 282 7.58 9.58 30.51
C GLU A 282 8.90 8.79 30.42
N ALA A 283 8.83 7.51 30.73
CA ALA A 283 9.95 6.59 30.55
C ALA A 283 9.90 5.99 29.14
N ARG A 284 10.99 6.15 28.38
CA ARG A 284 11.16 5.57 27.04
C ARG A 284 12.07 4.35 27.12
N PHE A 285 11.60 3.22 26.58
CA PHE A 285 12.36 1.98 26.54
C PHE A 285 12.58 1.54 25.10
N ASP A 286 13.85 1.36 24.72
CA ASP A 286 14.22 0.82 23.42
C ASP A 286 14.40 -0.69 23.54
N TRP A 287 13.53 -1.45 22.86
CA TRP A 287 13.56 -2.91 22.89
C TRP A 287 13.83 -3.48 21.50
N ARG A 288 14.89 -4.28 21.38
CA ARG A 288 15.17 -5.07 20.17
C ARG A 288 14.61 -6.48 20.36
N ALA A 289 13.50 -6.77 19.70
CA ALA A 289 12.90 -8.09 19.66
C ALA A 289 13.23 -8.78 18.35
N ARG A 290 13.53 -10.08 18.40
CA ARG A 290 13.78 -10.90 17.20
C ARG A 290 12.50 -11.54 16.68
N THR A 291 11.44 -11.56 17.48
CA THR A 291 10.13 -12.08 17.11
C THR A 291 9.02 -11.20 17.68
N ALA A 292 7.81 -11.32 17.13
CA ALA A 292 6.65 -10.63 17.67
C ALA A 292 6.34 -11.05 19.12
N ASP A 293 6.50 -12.34 19.44
CA ASP A 293 6.27 -12.87 20.79
C ASP A 293 7.22 -12.28 21.83
N GLU A 294 8.51 -12.11 21.49
CA GLU A 294 9.49 -11.45 22.37
C GLU A 294 9.12 -9.99 22.63
N ALA A 295 8.65 -9.27 21.61
CA ALA A 295 8.19 -7.89 21.77
C ALA A 295 6.96 -7.80 22.67
N ILE A 296 6.00 -8.71 22.48
CA ILE A 296 4.76 -8.75 23.27
C ILE A 296 5.07 -9.07 24.75
N ALA A 297 5.95 -10.04 25.00
CA ALA A 297 6.37 -10.41 26.36
C ALA A 297 7.09 -9.26 27.08
N ALA A 298 7.96 -8.54 26.37
CA ALA A 298 8.66 -7.38 26.91
C ALA A 298 7.68 -6.26 27.29
N VAL A 299 6.75 -5.92 26.40
CA VAL A 299 5.73 -4.91 26.67
C VAL A 299 4.86 -5.27 27.88
N ARG A 300 4.46 -6.54 28.01
CA ARG A 300 3.69 -7.02 29.17
C ARG A 300 4.44 -6.88 30.49
N THR A 301 5.75 -7.10 30.47
CA THR A 301 6.60 -6.95 31.67
C THR A 301 6.65 -5.50 32.14
N VAL A 302 6.73 -4.57 31.18
CA VAL A 302 6.81 -3.11 31.46
C VAL A 302 5.45 -2.53 31.86
N ALA A 303 4.34 -3.03 31.30
CA ALA A 303 2.98 -2.56 31.61
C ALA A 303 2.57 -2.76 33.10
N GLY A 304 3.25 -3.64 33.84
CA GLY A 304 3.02 -3.86 35.28
C GLY A 304 3.50 -2.73 36.20
N MET A 305 4.18 -1.69 35.68
CA MET A 305 4.85 -0.66 36.48
C MET A 305 4.00 0.61 36.77
N GLY A 306 2.72 0.63 36.38
CA GLY A 306 1.73 1.59 36.89
C GLY A 306 1.76 3.03 36.36
N ASN A 307 2.69 3.40 35.46
CA ASN A 307 2.76 4.73 34.84
C ASN A 307 2.55 4.67 33.31
N ALA A 308 2.13 5.77 32.67
CA ALA A 308 2.08 5.88 31.22
C ALA A 308 3.51 5.84 30.65
N MET A 309 3.84 4.77 29.94
CA MET A 309 5.20 4.53 29.41
C MET A 309 5.16 4.44 27.89
N THR A 310 6.28 4.74 27.23
CA THR A 310 6.40 4.60 25.78
C THR A 310 7.48 3.55 25.49
N ALA A 311 7.10 2.48 24.82
CA ALA A 311 7.99 1.42 24.37
C ALA A 311 8.24 1.55 22.87
N GLU A 312 9.49 1.60 22.46
CA GLU A 312 9.88 1.51 21.06
C GLU A 312 10.39 0.11 20.74
N LEU A 313 9.71 -0.55 19.80
CA LEU A 313 9.99 -1.91 19.38
C LEU A 313 10.74 -1.88 18.06
N LEU A 314 11.93 -2.46 18.07
CA LEU A 314 12.75 -2.75 16.89
C LEU A 314 12.60 -4.23 16.58
N LEU A 315 11.91 -4.53 15.47
CA LEU A 315 11.51 -5.84 14.98
C LEU A 315 12.26 -6.16 13.68
N PRO A 316 12.47 -7.45 13.36
CA PRO A 316 13.37 -7.87 12.28
C PRO A 316 12.86 -7.52 10.87
N ASP A 317 11.54 -7.46 10.69
CA ASP A 317 10.91 -7.19 9.40
C ASP A 317 9.47 -6.64 9.54
N ALA A 318 8.90 -6.28 8.39
CA ALA A 318 7.54 -5.77 8.29
C ALA A 318 6.48 -6.75 8.80
N ALA A 319 6.68 -8.07 8.61
CA ALA A 319 5.71 -9.08 9.02
C ALA A 319 5.66 -9.21 10.54
N ALA A 320 6.82 -9.30 11.19
CA ALA A 320 6.95 -9.29 12.65
C ALA A 320 6.45 -7.97 13.25
N THR A 321 6.70 -6.85 12.57
CA THR A 321 6.13 -5.54 12.95
C THR A 321 4.62 -5.55 12.91
N HIS A 322 4.02 -6.08 11.84
CA HIS A 322 2.56 -6.20 11.73
C HIS A 322 1.94 -7.12 12.78
N GLU A 323 2.58 -8.25 13.09
CA GLU A 323 2.10 -9.20 14.08
C GLU A 323 2.15 -8.61 15.50
N ALA A 324 3.28 -7.99 15.87
CA ALA A 324 3.43 -7.33 17.17
C ALA A 324 2.44 -6.18 17.33
N VAL A 325 2.32 -5.31 16.32
CA VAL A 325 1.34 -4.21 16.31
C VAL A 325 -0.08 -4.75 16.50
N ARG A 326 -0.47 -5.78 15.74
CA ARG A 326 -1.80 -6.40 15.85
C ARG A 326 -2.07 -6.94 17.25
N ALA A 327 -1.11 -7.63 17.85
CA ALA A 327 -1.25 -8.20 19.19
C ALA A 327 -1.32 -7.12 20.28
N LEU A 328 -0.51 -6.06 20.16
CA LEU A 328 -0.47 -4.96 21.11
C LEU A 328 -1.73 -4.08 21.06
N VAL A 329 -2.26 -3.84 19.85
CA VAL A 329 -3.59 -3.24 19.65
C VAL A 329 -4.67 -4.12 20.27
N GLY A 330 -4.62 -5.43 20.00
CA GLY A 330 -5.55 -6.40 20.57
C GLY A 330 -5.54 -6.44 22.10
N ALA A 331 -4.41 -6.09 22.71
CA ALA A 331 -4.24 -5.96 24.16
C ALA A 331 -4.65 -4.58 24.72
N GLY A 332 -5.05 -3.63 23.87
CA GLY A 332 -5.55 -2.31 24.29
C GLY A 332 -4.47 -1.24 24.49
N HIS A 333 -3.26 -1.42 23.94
CA HIS A 333 -2.21 -0.41 23.96
C HIS A 333 -2.39 0.65 22.85
N GLU A 334 -1.91 1.86 23.08
CA GLU A 334 -1.99 2.96 22.13
C GLU A 334 -0.74 3.00 21.26
N LEU A 335 -0.87 3.05 19.94
CA LEU A 335 0.27 3.21 19.04
C LEU A 335 0.54 4.67 18.76
N ILE A 336 1.79 5.07 18.90
CA ILE A 336 2.25 6.42 18.64
C ILE A 336 2.79 6.52 17.20
N GLU A 337 3.58 5.53 16.78
CA GLU A 337 4.23 5.54 15.47
C GLU A 337 4.51 4.11 14.99
N VAL A 338 4.35 3.84 13.69
CA VAL A 338 4.72 2.55 13.09
C VAL A 338 5.45 2.80 11.78
N ASP A 339 6.64 2.23 11.66
CA ASP A 339 7.39 2.13 10.43
C ASP A 339 7.68 0.66 10.15
N ALA A 340 6.74 0.00 9.46
CA ALA A 340 6.89 -1.40 9.06
C ALA A 340 8.02 -1.61 8.04
N ARG A 341 8.45 -0.58 7.30
CA ARG A 341 9.54 -0.70 6.32
C ARG A 341 10.90 -0.77 7.01
N ALA A 342 11.07 -0.05 8.13
CA ALA A 342 12.28 -0.07 8.94
C ALA A 342 12.23 -1.06 10.12
N GLY A 343 11.14 -1.83 10.26
CA GLY A 343 10.96 -2.75 11.37
C GLY A 343 10.76 -2.05 12.73
N ARG A 344 10.10 -0.89 12.77
CA ARG A 344 9.90 -0.10 14.00
C ARG A 344 8.43 0.05 14.36
N ALA A 345 8.10 -0.09 15.64
CA ALA A 345 6.80 0.26 16.19
C ALA A 345 6.97 0.96 17.55
N ALA A 346 6.57 2.23 17.65
CA ALA A 346 6.49 2.96 18.91
C ALA A 346 5.07 2.86 19.49
N VAL A 347 4.98 2.35 20.71
CA VAL A 347 3.73 2.03 21.39
C VAL A 347 3.72 2.71 22.75
N ARG A 348 2.66 3.48 23.03
CA ARG A 348 2.33 3.96 24.36
C ARG A 348 1.61 2.88 25.16
N LEU A 349 2.20 2.53 26.27
CA LEU A 349 1.67 1.62 27.26
C LEU A 349 0.78 2.41 28.22
N VAL A 350 -0.54 2.25 28.03
CA VAL A 350 -1.52 2.89 28.91
C VAL A 350 -1.80 1.97 30.09
N ALA A 351 -1.47 2.42 31.30
CA ALA A 351 -1.85 1.76 32.55
C ALA A 351 -3.35 1.99 32.77
N ALA A 352 -4.17 1.05 32.31
CA ALA A 352 -5.64 1.04 32.33
C ALA A 352 -6.35 1.86 31.23
N PRO A 353 -7.40 1.29 30.59
CA PRO A 353 -7.99 1.84 29.38
C PRO A 353 -8.80 3.09 29.69
N THR A 354 -8.22 4.27 29.45
CA THR A 354 -8.99 5.51 29.40
C THR A 354 -9.63 5.58 28.02
N SER A 355 -10.90 5.17 27.91
CA SER A 355 -11.72 5.10 26.69
C SER A 355 -11.08 4.35 25.52
N THR A 356 -11.37 3.04 25.47
CA THR A 356 -11.04 2.10 24.38
C THR A 356 -11.39 2.58 22.97
N ALA A 357 -12.30 3.56 22.83
CA ALA A 357 -12.84 4.01 21.55
C ALA A 357 -11.95 5.01 20.78
N LEU A 358 -11.15 5.84 21.47
CA LEU A 358 -10.27 6.83 20.82
C LEU A 358 -8.98 6.20 20.32
N VAL A 359 -8.34 5.38 21.16
CA VAL A 359 -7.12 4.62 20.81
C VAL A 359 -7.35 3.69 19.62
N ALA A 360 -8.52 3.06 19.52
CA ALA A 360 -8.86 2.19 18.40
C ALA A 360 -9.01 2.92 17.05
N ARG A 361 -9.42 4.20 17.05
CA ARG A 361 -9.63 5.01 15.83
C ARG A 361 -8.33 5.46 15.19
N ASP A 362 -7.35 5.87 15.99
CA ASP A 362 -6.03 6.29 15.50
C ASP A 362 -5.14 5.08 15.15
N ALA A 363 -5.21 3.99 15.92
CA ALA A 363 -4.54 2.73 15.58
C ALA A 363 -5.09 2.12 14.27
N THR A 364 -6.40 2.20 14.00
CA THR A 364 -6.94 1.80 12.70
C THR A 364 -6.53 2.74 11.58
N ALA A 365 -6.39 4.05 11.81
CA ALA A 365 -5.90 4.99 10.79
C ALA A 365 -4.44 4.70 10.38
N VAL A 366 -3.57 4.38 11.35
CA VAL A 366 -2.17 4.03 11.10
C VAL A 366 -2.06 2.65 10.41
N ALA A 367 -2.82 1.65 10.86
CA ALA A 367 -2.89 0.35 10.17
C ALA A 367 -3.49 0.45 8.75
N ARG A 368 -4.43 1.36 8.51
CA ARG A 368 -5.01 1.65 7.18
C ARG A 368 -3.96 2.17 6.19
N ALA A 369 -3.04 3.03 6.62
CA ALA A 369 -1.97 3.56 5.77
C ALA A 369 -0.89 2.51 5.44
N ALA A 370 -0.62 1.61 6.40
CA ALA A 370 0.39 0.57 6.28
C ALA A 370 0.04 -0.57 5.29
N ASP A 371 -1.23 -0.74 4.91
CA ASP A 371 -1.69 -1.83 4.03
C ASP A 371 -2.24 -1.36 2.65
N ALA A 372 -2.31 -0.04 2.42
CA ALA A 372 -2.80 0.52 1.17
C ALA A 372 -1.83 0.30 0.00
N PRO A 373 -2.25 -0.16 -1.19
CA PRO A 373 -1.33 -0.34 -2.30
C PRO A 373 -0.79 1.00 -2.81
N ASP A 374 0.48 1.02 -3.21
CA ASP A 374 1.12 2.18 -3.82
C ASP A 374 0.77 2.27 -5.33
N CYS A 375 0.52 1.11 -5.97
CA CYS A 375 0.15 0.99 -7.37
C CYS A 375 -1.03 0.02 -7.56
N THR A 376 -2.03 0.43 -8.35
CA THR A 376 -3.21 -0.37 -8.68
C THR A 376 -3.37 -0.55 -10.18
N LEU A 377 -3.60 -1.78 -10.64
CA LEU A 377 -3.83 -2.10 -12.05
C LEU A 377 -5.20 -2.74 -12.21
N LEU A 378 -6.03 -2.21 -13.10
CA LEU A 378 -7.30 -2.83 -13.50
C LEU A 378 -7.12 -3.56 -14.83
N VAL A 379 -7.24 -4.89 -14.83
CA VAL A 379 -7.06 -5.71 -16.04
C VAL A 379 -8.44 -6.16 -16.54
N LEU A 380 -8.91 -5.56 -17.63
CA LEU A 380 -10.18 -5.90 -18.28
C LEU A 380 -9.97 -6.79 -19.51
N HIS A 381 -8.93 -6.49 -20.29
CA HIS A 381 -8.67 -7.17 -21.55
C HIS A 381 -7.94 -8.50 -21.34
N ASN A 382 -8.04 -9.38 -22.33
CA ASN A 382 -7.50 -10.74 -22.27
C ASN A 382 -6.70 -11.11 -23.52
N ASP A 383 -6.33 -10.11 -24.32
CA ASP A 383 -5.32 -10.28 -25.35
C ASP A 383 -3.92 -10.35 -24.75
N LEU A 384 -3.04 -11.07 -25.45
CA LEU A 384 -1.69 -11.35 -24.99
C LEU A 384 -0.90 -10.06 -24.75
N GLU A 385 -1.02 -9.06 -25.62
CA GLU A 385 -0.28 -7.80 -25.50
C GLU A 385 -0.70 -6.97 -24.28
N SER A 386 -2.00 -6.84 -24.00
CA SER A 386 -2.49 -6.10 -22.82
C SER A 386 -2.11 -6.81 -21.53
N LEU A 387 -2.21 -8.15 -21.50
CA LEU A 387 -1.80 -8.93 -20.33
C LEU A 387 -0.29 -8.91 -20.08
N LEU A 388 0.52 -8.96 -21.14
CA LEU A 388 1.98 -8.78 -21.03
C LEU A 388 2.30 -7.39 -20.49
N ALA A 389 1.70 -6.33 -21.04
CA ALA A 389 1.92 -4.96 -20.57
C ALA A 389 1.54 -4.80 -19.09
N ALA A 390 0.38 -5.30 -18.68
CA ALA A 390 -0.06 -5.26 -17.29
C ALA A 390 0.93 -5.96 -16.36
N MET A 391 1.39 -7.16 -16.73
CA MET A 391 2.30 -7.94 -15.90
C MET A 391 3.73 -7.39 -15.89
N LEU A 392 4.20 -6.80 -16.99
CA LEU A 392 5.48 -6.09 -17.03
C LEU A 392 5.47 -4.90 -16.05
N VAL A 393 4.41 -4.09 -16.09
CA VAL A 393 4.26 -2.94 -15.18
C VAL A 393 4.11 -3.40 -13.73
N ALA A 394 3.31 -4.44 -13.47
CA ALA A 394 3.16 -4.99 -12.11
C ALA A 394 4.48 -5.48 -11.53
N ASN A 395 5.25 -6.24 -12.31
CA ASN A 395 6.56 -6.74 -11.90
C ASN A 395 7.58 -5.61 -11.70
N GLY A 396 7.63 -4.62 -12.59
CA GLY A 396 8.54 -3.47 -12.46
C GLY A 396 8.22 -2.61 -11.22
N ALA A 397 6.94 -2.36 -10.96
CA ALA A 397 6.49 -1.65 -9.77
C ALA A 397 6.81 -2.43 -8.48
N ALA A 398 6.52 -3.74 -8.46
CA ALA A 398 6.80 -4.59 -7.30
C ALA A 398 8.31 -4.74 -7.04
N ALA A 399 9.10 -4.90 -8.10
CA ALA A 399 10.55 -4.92 -8.00
C ALA A 399 11.10 -3.62 -7.40
N SER A 400 10.48 -2.49 -7.73
CA SER A 400 10.76 -1.16 -7.18
C SER A 400 10.29 -0.96 -5.73
N GLY A 401 9.80 -2.00 -5.06
CA GLY A 401 9.34 -1.94 -3.68
C GLY A 401 7.94 -1.34 -3.50
N MET A 402 7.19 -1.13 -4.58
CA MET A 402 5.79 -0.69 -4.49
C MET A 402 4.91 -1.87 -4.06
N ARG A 403 3.95 -1.61 -3.17
CA ARG A 403 2.85 -2.55 -2.93
C ARG A 403 1.90 -2.49 -4.12
N VAL A 404 1.82 -3.56 -4.90
CA VAL A 404 1.02 -3.61 -6.12
C VAL A 404 -0.23 -4.45 -5.90
N LEU A 405 -1.37 -3.93 -6.32
CA LEU A 405 -2.62 -4.67 -6.44
C LEU A 405 -3.04 -4.73 -7.91
N VAL A 406 -3.25 -5.94 -8.43
CA VAL A 406 -3.77 -6.17 -9.78
C VAL A 406 -5.16 -6.76 -9.67
N PHE A 407 -6.17 -6.03 -10.14
CA PHE A 407 -7.57 -6.44 -10.13
C PHE A 407 -7.97 -6.99 -11.49
N PHE A 408 -8.24 -8.29 -11.56
CA PHE A 408 -8.66 -8.99 -12.77
C PHE A 408 -10.17 -9.06 -12.85
N THR A 409 -10.74 -8.45 -13.89
CA THR A 409 -12.19 -8.39 -14.13
C THR A 409 -12.52 -8.70 -15.58
N PHE A 410 -13.78 -9.00 -15.86
CA PHE A 410 -14.27 -9.38 -17.19
C PHE A 410 -13.35 -10.42 -17.86
N TRP A 411 -12.89 -10.15 -19.08
CA TRP A 411 -12.11 -11.10 -19.86
C TRP A 411 -10.76 -11.37 -19.20
N GLY A 412 -10.12 -10.35 -18.60
CA GLY A 412 -8.82 -10.46 -17.93
C GLY A 412 -8.79 -11.51 -16.83
N LEU A 413 -9.94 -11.81 -16.20
CA LEU A 413 -10.09 -12.91 -15.23
C LEU A 413 -9.66 -14.28 -15.79
N ASN A 414 -9.75 -14.50 -17.11
CA ASN A 414 -9.32 -15.76 -17.71
C ASN A 414 -7.81 -16.00 -17.59
N ALA A 415 -7.00 -14.95 -17.42
CA ALA A 415 -5.57 -15.06 -17.19
C ALA A 415 -5.25 -15.78 -15.86
N LEU A 416 -6.13 -15.71 -14.86
CA LEU A 416 -5.96 -16.38 -13.57
C LEU A 416 -6.35 -17.87 -13.59
N ARG A 417 -6.96 -18.37 -14.67
CA ARG A 417 -7.43 -19.77 -14.74
C ARG A 417 -6.25 -20.74 -14.77
N GLY A 418 -6.33 -21.79 -13.95
CA GLY A 418 -5.37 -22.89 -13.95
C GLY A 418 -5.57 -23.83 -15.13
N ASP A 419 -4.49 -24.50 -15.54
CA ASP A 419 -4.59 -25.63 -16.49
C ASP A 419 -5.34 -26.82 -15.86
N GLU A 420 -5.15 -27.01 -14.54
CA GLU A 420 -5.82 -28.01 -13.73
C GLU A 420 -6.70 -27.37 -12.64
N PRO A 421 -7.75 -28.05 -12.18
CA PRO A 421 -8.59 -27.56 -11.10
C PRO A 421 -7.80 -27.45 -9.78
N ASN A 422 -7.89 -26.32 -9.10
CA ASN A 422 -7.27 -26.12 -7.80
C ASN A 422 -7.77 -27.16 -6.77
N PRO A 423 -6.91 -28.04 -6.24
CA PRO A 423 -7.32 -29.09 -5.34
C PRO A 423 -7.77 -28.57 -3.97
N THR A 424 -7.32 -27.37 -3.55
CA THR A 424 -7.65 -26.80 -2.23
C THR A 424 -9.06 -26.24 -2.15
N GLU A 425 -9.71 -26.04 -3.31
CA GLU A 425 -11.02 -25.38 -3.39
C GLU A 425 -12.15 -26.39 -3.65
N PRO A 426 -13.29 -26.26 -2.94
CA PRO A 426 -14.42 -27.16 -3.10
C PRO A 426 -15.09 -26.99 -4.47
N LYS A 427 -15.84 -28.02 -4.89
CA LYS A 427 -16.66 -27.93 -6.11
C LYS A 427 -17.86 -27.02 -5.85
N ALA A 428 -17.90 -25.88 -6.52
CA ALA A 428 -19.07 -25.00 -6.52
C ALA A 428 -20.09 -25.40 -7.61
N LYS A 429 -21.37 -25.15 -7.35
CA LYS A 429 -22.45 -25.38 -8.32
C LYS A 429 -22.46 -24.23 -9.33
N VAL A 430 -22.38 -24.58 -10.61
CA VAL A 430 -22.53 -23.64 -11.74
C VAL A 430 -23.66 -24.10 -12.64
N SER A 431 -24.42 -23.15 -13.20
CA SER A 431 -25.52 -23.42 -14.12
C SER A 431 -25.03 -24.05 -15.43
N PHE A 432 -25.94 -24.68 -16.18
CA PHE A 432 -25.61 -25.26 -17.47
C PHE A 432 -25.05 -24.22 -18.45
N LEU A 433 -25.70 -23.04 -18.53
CA LEU A 433 -25.26 -21.95 -19.40
C LEU A 433 -23.88 -21.41 -18.99
N GLN A 434 -23.63 -21.24 -17.69
CA GLN A 434 -22.32 -20.86 -17.15
C GLN A 434 -21.23 -21.88 -17.52
N ARG A 435 -21.55 -23.18 -17.50
CA ARG A 435 -20.60 -24.24 -17.86
C ARG A 435 -20.24 -24.20 -19.34
N VAL A 436 -21.22 -24.02 -20.22
CA VAL A 436 -21.01 -23.87 -21.66
C VAL A 436 -20.20 -22.62 -21.96
N PHE A 437 -20.56 -21.48 -21.35
CA PHE A 437 -19.85 -20.22 -21.53
C PHE A 437 -18.39 -20.31 -21.04
N LYS A 438 -18.15 -20.87 -19.85
CA LYS A 438 -16.79 -21.15 -19.32
C LYS A 438 -15.95 -22.03 -20.24
N TRP A 439 -16.59 -22.97 -20.95
CA TRP A 439 -15.90 -23.85 -21.88
C TRP A 439 -15.45 -23.13 -23.15
N LEU A 440 -16.26 -22.19 -23.65
CA LEU A 440 -15.95 -21.38 -24.83
C LEU A 440 -14.79 -20.39 -24.60
N MET A 441 -14.59 -19.93 -23.36
CA MET A 441 -13.57 -18.94 -23.03
C MET A 441 -12.16 -19.53 -22.92
N PRO A 442 -11.11 -18.76 -23.29
CA PRO A 442 -9.71 -19.17 -23.17
C PRO A 442 -9.34 -19.50 -21.72
N ARG A 443 -8.36 -20.39 -21.55
CA ARG A 443 -7.95 -20.92 -20.25
C ARG A 443 -6.50 -20.58 -19.95
N GLY A 444 -6.32 -19.73 -18.95
CA GLY A 444 -5.02 -19.45 -18.36
C GLY A 444 -4.10 -18.61 -19.23
N PRO A 445 -2.92 -18.23 -18.71
CA PRO A 445 -2.05 -17.27 -19.37
C PRO A 445 -1.37 -17.80 -20.63
N ARG A 446 -1.36 -19.13 -20.85
CA ARG A 446 -0.72 -19.76 -22.02
C ARG A 446 -1.55 -19.71 -23.29
N LYS A 447 -2.88 -19.64 -23.18
CA LYS A 447 -3.80 -19.77 -24.32
C LYS A 447 -4.34 -18.44 -24.82
N GLN A 448 -3.65 -17.35 -24.46
CA GLN A 448 -4.05 -16.01 -24.84
C GLN A 448 -3.64 -15.70 -26.28
N GLN A 449 -4.52 -15.00 -26.97
CA GLN A 449 -4.34 -14.65 -28.37
C GLN A 449 -4.01 -13.17 -28.49
N LEU A 450 -3.37 -12.78 -29.58
CA LEU A 450 -3.19 -11.36 -29.88
C LEU A 450 -4.56 -10.69 -30.10
N GLY A 451 -4.71 -9.48 -29.58
CA GLY A 451 -5.89 -8.64 -29.80
C GLY A 451 -5.93 -8.09 -31.21
N LYS A 452 -4.75 -7.84 -31.81
CA LYS A 452 -4.60 -7.41 -33.20
C LYS A 452 -3.74 -8.38 -34.01
N LEU A 453 -4.00 -8.47 -35.32
CA LEU A 453 -3.21 -9.26 -36.28
C LEU A 453 -3.07 -10.75 -35.92
N ASN A 454 -4.06 -11.34 -35.24
CA ASN A 454 -3.98 -12.74 -34.81
C ASN A 454 -4.10 -13.75 -35.97
N PHE A 455 -4.79 -13.41 -37.08
CA PHE A 455 -4.97 -14.26 -38.28
C PHE A 455 -5.28 -15.74 -37.94
N GLY A 456 -6.29 -15.99 -37.10
CA GLY A 456 -6.67 -17.34 -36.69
C GLY A 456 -5.61 -18.08 -35.83
N GLY A 457 -4.76 -17.33 -35.13
CA GLY A 457 -3.68 -17.86 -34.29
C GLY A 457 -2.30 -17.89 -34.96
N ALA A 458 -2.19 -17.54 -36.25
CA ALA A 458 -0.89 -17.42 -36.91
C ALA A 458 -0.04 -16.29 -36.31
N GLY A 459 -0.65 -15.13 -36.04
CA GLY A 459 0.02 -13.99 -35.41
C GLY A 459 0.56 -14.33 -34.03
N SER A 460 -0.22 -15.02 -33.19
CA SER A 460 0.21 -15.44 -31.86
C SER A 460 1.41 -16.40 -31.90
N ARG A 461 1.48 -17.29 -32.92
CA ARG A 461 2.64 -18.19 -33.12
C ARG A 461 3.90 -17.42 -33.55
N ILE A 462 3.75 -16.46 -34.46
CA ILE A 462 4.84 -15.59 -34.92
C ILE A 462 5.37 -14.76 -33.75
N MET A 463 4.49 -14.07 -33.03
CA MET A 463 4.87 -13.28 -31.84
C MET A 463 5.56 -14.16 -30.80
N GLY A 464 5.01 -15.34 -30.49
CA GLY A 464 5.65 -16.26 -29.55
C GLY A 464 7.04 -16.74 -30.01
N SER A 465 7.26 -16.86 -31.32
CA SER A 465 8.59 -17.17 -31.87
C SER A 465 9.56 -16.01 -31.71
N ILE A 466 9.12 -14.78 -31.99
CA ILE A 466 9.91 -13.56 -31.82
C ILE A 466 10.27 -13.39 -30.34
N MET A 467 9.31 -13.54 -29.43
CA MET A 467 9.54 -13.46 -27.98
C MET A 467 10.60 -14.46 -27.51
N ARG A 468 10.57 -15.72 -28.00
CA ARG A 468 11.60 -16.71 -27.67
C ARG A 468 12.97 -16.37 -28.23
N GLN A 469 13.04 -15.88 -29.47
CA GLN A 469 14.30 -15.45 -30.08
C GLN A 469 14.91 -14.27 -29.33
N GLN A 470 14.07 -13.34 -28.90
CA GLN A 470 14.44 -12.16 -28.13
C GLN A 470 14.53 -12.43 -26.61
N GLN A 471 14.33 -13.68 -26.17
CA GLN A 471 14.38 -14.08 -24.77
C GLN A 471 13.47 -13.24 -23.85
N ILE A 472 12.32 -12.81 -24.38
CA ILE A 472 11.28 -12.10 -23.63
C ILE A 472 10.54 -13.10 -22.73
N THR A 473 10.42 -12.77 -21.45
CA THR A 473 9.69 -13.59 -20.46
C THR A 473 8.24 -13.77 -20.86
N ASP A 474 7.76 -15.02 -20.78
CA ASP A 474 6.38 -15.33 -21.11
C ASP A 474 5.39 -14.94 -20.00
N LEU A 475 4.13 -14.74 -20.38
CA LEU A 475 3.09 -14.29 -19.46
C LEU A 475 2.95 -15.19 -18.20
N PRO A 476 2.94 -16.53 -18.30
CA PRO A 476 2.89 -17.39 -17.11
C PRO A 476 4.05 -17.15 -16.13
N THR A 477 5.26 -16.89 -16.63
CA THR A 477 6.42 -16.63 -15.77
C THR A 477 6.34 -15.23 -15.14
N LEU A 478 5.85 -14.23 -15.87
CA LEU A 478 5.60 -12.90 -15.30
C LEU A 478 4.53 -12.94 -14.19
N MET A 479 3.46 -13.72 -14.35
CA MET A 479 2.43 -13.88 -13.31
C MET A 479 2.98 -14.56 -12.06
N ARG A 480 3.77 -15.63 -12.21
CA ARG A 480 4.45 -16.28 -11.07
C ARG A 480 5.44 -15.33 -10.39
N SER A 481 6.21 -14.58 -11.17
CA SER A 481 7.16 -13.59 -10.63
C SER A 481 6.46 -12.50 -9.83
N ALA A 482 5.31 -12.04 -10.31
CA ALA A 482 4.47 -11.08 -9.60
C ALA A 482 3.98 -11.65 -8.26
N ASP A 483 3.45 -12.88 -8.26
CA ASP A 483 3.02 -13.55 -7.02
C ASP A 483 4.18 -13.71 -6.03
N GLU A 484 5.34 -14.18 -6.52
CA GLU A 484 6.56 -14.32 -5.71
C GLU A 484 6.95 -12.98 -5.09
N LEU A 485 6.83 -11.86 -5.82
CA LEU A 485 7.11 -10.51 -5.35
C LEU A 485 6.06 -9.94 -4.38
N GLY A 486 5.00 -10.69 -4.07
CA GLY A 486 3.93 -10.26 -3.17
C GLY A 486 2.91 -9.33 -3.84
N VAL A 487 2.81 -9.36 -5.17
CA VAL A 487 1.75 -8.66 -5.89
C VAL A 487 0.40 -9.29 -5.53
N ARG A 488 -0.50 -8.48 -4.97
CA ARG A 488 -1.84 -8.92 -4.61
C ARG A 488 -2.68 -9.04 -5.89
N MET A 489 -3.00 -10.25 -6.28
CA MET A 489 -3.85 -10.51 -7.44
C MET A 489 -5.28 -10.70 -6.96
N VAL A 490 -6.20 -9.86 -7.42
CA VAL A 490 -7.59 -9.88 -6.97
C VAL A 490 -8.49 -10.35 -8.11
N ALA A 491 -9.23 -11.44 -7.88
CA ALA A 491 -10.24 -11.95 -8.80
C ALA A 491 -11.61 -11.30 -8.51
N CYS A 492 -12.17 -10.62 -9.51
CA CYS A 492 -13.49 -9.99 -9.43
C CYS A 492 -14.60 -11.03 -9.29
N THR A 493 -15.26 -11.09 -8.13
CA THR A 493 -16.30 -12.10 -7.85
C THR A 493 -17.53 -11.96 -8.73
N MET A 494 -17.91 -10.73 -9.09
CA MET A 494 -19.00 -10.48 -10.04
C MET A 494 -18.69 -11.11 -11.40
N SER A 495 -17.48 -10.89 -11.92
CA SER A 495 -17.07 -11.51 -13.18
C SER A 495 -17.00 -13.02 -13.09
N MET A 496 -16.48 -13.56 -11.97
CA MET A 496 -16.49 -15.01 -11.70
C MET A 496 -17.89 -15.60 -11.78
N SER A 497 -18.87 -14.97 -11.12
CA SER A 497 -20.27 -15.39 -11.12
C SER A 497 -20.88 -15.35 -12.52
N VAL A 498 -20.73 -14.24 -13.25
CA VAL A 498 -21.26 -14.11 -14.62
C VAL A 498 -20.63 -15.15 -15.56
N MET A 499 -19.33 -15.38 -15.43
CA MET A 499 -18.55 -16.25 -16.32
C MET A 499 -18.58 -17.73 -15.92
N GLY A 500 -19.19 -18.08 -14.78
CA GLY A 500 -19.20 -19.45 -14.26
C GLY A 500 -17.83 -19.95 -13.81
N ILE A 501 -16.89 -19.03 -13.53
CA ILE A 501 -15.54 -19.32 -13.06
C ILE A 501 -15.61 -19.44 -11.54
N THR A 502 -15.16 -20.57 -11.01
CA THR A 502 -15.14 -20.88 -9.59
C THR A 502 -13.72 -20.74 -9.04
N LYS A 503 -13.54 -20.62 -7.73
CA LYS A 503 -12.20 -20.60 -7.08
C LYS A 503 -11.36 -21.81 -7.48
N ARG A 504 -12.04 -22.96 -7.65
CA ARG A 504 -11.48 -24.21 -8.16
C ARG A 504 -10.95 -24.13 -9.61
N ASP A 505 -11.41 -23.19 -10.42
CA ASP A 505 -10.90 -23.00 -11.79
C ASP A 505 -9.65 -22.09 -11.84
N LEU A 506 -9.27 -21.44 -10.74
CA LEU A 506 -8.14 -20.50 -10.69
C LEU A 506 -6.85 -21.19 -10.25
N HIS A 507 -5.71 -20.69 -10.74
CA HIS A 507 -4.41 -21.15 -10.29
C HIS A 507 -4.19 -20.75 -8.81
N PRO A 508 -3.64 -21.64 -7.95
CA PRO A 508 -3.44 -21.38 -6.52
C PRO A 508 -2.23 -20.46 -6.27
N TYR A 509 -2.30 -19.20 -6.68
CA TYR A 509 -1.30 -18.20 -6.31
C TYR A 509 -1.38 -17.88 -4.81
N GLN A 510 -0.24 -17.61 -4.18
CA GLN A 510 -0.16 -17.36 -2.75
C GLN A 510 -0.91 -16.09 -2.36
N HIS A 511 -0.83 -15.06 -3.19
CA HIS A 511 -1.43 -13.74 -2.95
C HIS A 511 -2.68 -13.50 -3.81
N LEU A 512 -3.44 -14.57 -4.11
CA LEU A 512 -4.74 -14.47 -4.78
C LEU A 512 -5.85 -14.18 -3.78
N GLU A 513 -6.56 -13.07 -4.00
CA GLU A 513 -7.69 -12.63 -3.21
C GLU A 513 -8.97 -12.60 -4.06
N TYR A 514 -10.12 -12.60 -3.40
CA TYR A 514 -11.44 -12.52 -4.01
C TYR A 514 -12.15 -11.29 -3.46
N ALA A 515 -12.48 -10.36 -4.34
CA ALA A 515 -13.17 -9.14 -3.93
C ALA A 515 -14.02 -8.57 -5.07
N GLY A 516 -14.85 -7.60 -4.74
CA GLY A 516 -15.68 -6.90 -5.68
C GLY A 516 -15.15 -5.48 -5.95
N VAL A 517 -15.98 -4.69 -6.60
CA VAL A 517 -15.59 -3.36 -7.10
C VAL A 517 -15.27 -2.39 -5.96
N ALA A 518 -15.90 -2.54 -4.78
CA ALA A 518 -15.68 -1.62 -3.66
C ALA A 518 -14.24 -1.72 -3.13
N THR A 519 -13.68 -2.93 -3.12
CA THR A 519 -12.29 -3.16 -2.73
C THR A 519 -11.31 -2.53 -3.71
N PHE A 520 -11.57 -2.64 -5.02
CA PHE A 520 -10.74 -1.98 -6.02
C PHE A 520 -10.80 -0.45 -5.91
N VAL A 521 -11.99 0.11 -5.76
CA VAL A 521 -12.17 1.57 -5.66
C VAL A 521 -11.48 2.14 -4.42
N ASP A 522 -11.58 1.44 -3.27
CA ASP A 522 -10.87 1.84 -2.05
C ASP A 522 -9.35 1.82 -2.25
N ALA A 523 -8.82 0.75 -2.83
CA ALA A 523 -7.40 0.60 -3.16
C ALA A 523 -6.92 1.70 -4.13
N ALA A 524 -7.65 1.93 -5.23
CA ALA A 524 -7.30 2.92 -6.24
C ALA A 524 -7.37 4.36 -5.72
N ARG A 525 -8.27 4.65 -4.77
CA ARG A 525 -8.35 5.97 -4.12
C ARG A 525 -7.13 6.24 -3.24
N SER A 526 -6.55 5.19 -2.65
CA SER A 526 -5.39 5.29 -1.77
C SER A 526 -4.04 5.17 -2.48
N SER A 527 -4.02 4.71 -3.73
CA SER A 527 -2.79 4.49 -4.49
C SER A 527 -2.28 5.78 -5.11
N GLN A 528 -0.95 5.85 -5.29
CA GLN A 528 -0.31 6.98 -5.98
C GLN A 528 -0.45 6.85 -7.49
N THR A 529 -0.56 5.61 -7.98
CA THR A 529 -0.66 5.29 -9.40
C THR A 529 -1.78 4.28 -9.61
N SER A 530 -2.69 4.58 -10.53
CA SER A 530 -3.74 3.66 -10.97
C SER A 530 -3.79 3.60 -12.49
N LEU A 531 -3.69 2.38 -13.04
CA LEU A 531 -3.62 2.13 -14.48
C LEU A 531 -4.69 1.12 -14.91
N VAL A 532 -5.08 1.16 -16.18
CA VAL A 532 -6.09 0.29 -16.77
C VAL A 532 -5.51 -0.41 -17.99
N PHE A 533 -5.69 -1.73 -18.07
CA PHE A 533 -5.14 -2.61 -19.08
C PHE A 533 -6.20 -3.45 -19.76
#